data_AF-A0A528CAU9-F1
#
_entry.id   AF-A0A528CAU9-F1
#
_cell.length_a   1.000
_cell.length_b   1.000
_cell.length_c   1.000
_cell.angle_alpha   90.00
_cell.angle_beta   90.00
_cell.angle_gamma   90.00
#
_symmetry.space_group_name_H-M   'P 1'
#
loop_
_entity.id
_entity.type
_entity.pdbx_description
1 polymer ?
#
loop_
_entity_poly.entity_id
_entity_poly.type
_entity_poly.pdbx_seq_one_letter_code
_entity_poly.pdbx_strand_id
1 'polypeptide(L)' 'SKLVNIDLANFGPGGATRTGLEHMSCFVIRRGDVHAAVLGARSSAGSLWHALETAAKRLEEKVA' A
#
# COMPACT_ATOMS: atom_id res chain seq x y z
N SER A 1 4.07 -12.58 -2.13
CA SER A 1 4.54 -11.44 -2.93
C SER A 1 4.22 -10.15 -2.20
N LYS A 2 5.10 -9.15 -2.27
CA LYS A 2 4.86 -7.82 -1.67
C LYS A 2 3.76 -7.09 -2.46
N LEU A 3 2.94 -6.28 -1.78
CA LEU A 3 1.87 -5.49 -2.43
C LEU A 3 2.42 -4.34 -3.28
N VAL A 4 3.44 -3.67 -2.75
CA VAL A 4 4.17 -2.58 -3.42
C VAL A 4 5.66 -2.74 -3.15
N ASN A 5 6.49 -2.22 -4.05
CA ASN A 5 7.93 -2.23 -3.86
C ASN A 5 8.39 -0.93 -3.18
N ILE A 6 8.39 -0.93 -1.85
CA ILE A 6 8.88 0.18 -1.03
C ILE A 6 10.06 -0.29 -0.20
N ASP A 7 11.13 0.49 -0.22
CA ASP A 7 12.24 0.35 0.72
C ASP A 7 11.85 0.90 2.09
N LEU A 8 11.40 0.01 2.97
CA LEU A 8 10.96 0.39 4.32
C LEU A 8 12.09 0.93 5.20
N ALA A 9 13.36 0.61 4.91
CA ALA A 9 14.49 1.10 5.70
C ALA A 9 14.69 2.62 5.52
N ASN A 10 14.41 3.12 4.31
CA ASN A 10 14.51 4.53 3.97
C ASN A 10 13.15 5.25 3.90
N PHE A 11 12.06 4.56 4.26
CA PHE A 11 10.69 5.10 4.21
C PHE A 11 10.12 5.30 5.63
N GLY A 12 10.70 6.27 6.34
CA GLY A 12 10.28 6.65 7.69
C GLY A 12 8.96 7.44 7.77
N PRO A 13 8.41 7.63 8.98
CA PRO A 13 7.25 8.48 9.23
C PRO A 13 7.39 9.89 8.61
N GLY A 14 6.31 10.41 8.04
CA GLY A 14 6.28 11.67 7.28
C GLY A 14 6.67 11.52 5.81
N GLY A 15 7.24 10.38 5.40
CA GLY A 15 7.62 10.11 4.01
C GLY A 15 6.42 9.87 3.09
N ALA A 16 6.58 10.24 1.81
CA ALA A 16 5.65 9.91 0.75
C ALA A 16 6.40 9.45 -0.50
N THR A 17 6.00 8.33 -1.08
CA THR A 17 6.62 7.76 -2.28
C THR A 17 5.56 7.38 -3.29
N ARG A 18 5.80 7.70 -4.56
CA ARG A 18 5.00 7.22 -5.69
C ARG A 18 5.40 5.77 -6.01
N THR A 19 4.42 4.88 -6.13
CA THR A 19 4.65 3.47 -6.50
C THR A 19 3.54 2.98 -7.42
N GLY A 20 3.79 1.84 -8.06
CA GLY A 20 2.74 1.03 -8.66
C GLY A 20 2.12 0.11 -7.62
N LEU A 21 0.80 -0.03 -7.65
CA LEU A 21 0.05 -1.09 -7.02
C LEU A 21 -0.72 -1.80 -8.14
N GLU A 22 -0.30 -3.04 -8.44
CA GLU A 22 -0.65 -3.70 -9.70
C GLU A 22 -0.35 -2.81 -10.92
N HIS A 23 -1.36 -2.47 -11.72
CA HIS A 23 -1.25 -1.59 -12.90
C HIS A 23 -1.62 -0.13 -12.58
N MET A 24 -1.96 0.20 -11.33
CA MET A 24 -2.39 1.53 -10.91
C MET A 24 -1.24 2.31 -10.30
N SER A 25 -1.14 3.61 -10.61
CA SER A 25 -0.21 4.51 -9.92
C SER A 25 -0.84 5.10 -8.66
N CYS A 26 -0.12 5.04 -7.54
CA CYS A 26 -0.54 5.64 -6.28
C CYS A 26 0.66 6.23 -5.52
N PHE A 27 0.35 7.02 -4.50
CA PHE A 27 1.27 7.45 -3.48
C PHE A 27 1.00 6.66 -2.20
N VAL A 28 2.06 6.16 -1.57
CA VAL A 28 2.00 5.67 -0.20
C VAL A 28 2.60 6.74 0.69
N ILE A 29 1.86 7.11 1.74
CA ILE A 29 2.25 8.13 2.71
C ILE A 29 2.38 7.47 4.07
N ARG A 30 3.55 7.55 4.70
CA ARG A 30 3.79 7.00 6.04
C ARG A 30 3.34 8.00 7.09
N ARG A 31 2.22 7.75 7.75
CA ARG A 31 1.64 8.66 8.77
C ARG A 31 2.17 8.40 10.19
N GLY A 32 2.83 7.27 10.41
CA GLY A 32 3.43 6.86 11.67
C GLY A 32 4.02 5.46 11.56
N ASP A 33 4.44 4.86 12.67
CA ASP A 33 5.18 3.58 12.69
C ASP A 33 4.37 2.36 12.25
N VAL A 34 3.04 2.43 12.28
CA VAL A 34 2.14 1.37 11.79
C VAL A 34 1.01 1.92 10.92
N HIS A 35 1.00 3.23 10.68
CA HIS A 35 -0.02 3.91 9.90
C HIS A 35 0.51 4.34 8.54
N ALA A 36 -0.23 4.02 7.48
CA ALA A 36 0.04 4.48 6.13
C ALA A 36 -1.28 4.85 5.44
N ALA A 37 -1.20 5.78 4.50
CA ALA A 37 -2.31 6.14 3.62
C ALA A 37 -1.92 5.84 2.17
N VAL A 38 -2.90 5.40 1.37
CA VAL A 38 -2.74 5.17 -0.07
C VAL A 38 -3.60 6.20 -0.81
N LEU A 39 -2.97 6.99 -1.67
CA LEU A 39 -3.63 8.02 -2.47
C LEU A 39 -3.43 7.70 -3.95
N GLY A 40 -4.53 7.40 -4.66
CA GLY A 40 -4.52 7.17 -6.10
C GLY A 40 -5.59 7.98 -6.82
N ALA A 41 -5.71 7.75 -8.14
CA ALA A 41 -6.79 8.35 -8.91
C ALA A 41 -8.16 7.92 -8.36
N ARG A 42 -9.12 8.86 -8.30
CA ARG A 42 -10.47 8.58 -7.81
C ARG A 42 -11.13 7.44 -8.58
N SER A 43 -10.93 7.38 -9.89
CA SER A 43 -11.45 6.31 -10.76
C SER A 43 -10.92 4.92 -10.39
N SER A 44 -9.76 4.83 -9.74
CA SER A 44 -9.13 3.58 -9.30
C SER A 44 -9.38 3.25 -7.83
N ALA A 45 -10.16 4.06 -7.09
CA ALA A 45 -10.32 3.90 -5.65
C ALA A 45 -10.86 2.51 -5.25
N GLY A 46 -11.87 2.01 -5.96
CA GLY A 46 -12.42 0.68 -5.73
C GLY A 46 -11.41 -0.44 -5.99
N SER A 47 -10.67 -0.34 -7.10
CA SER A 47 -9.62 -1.31 -7.45
C SER A 47 -8.46 -1.32 -6.46
N LEU A 48 -8.02 -0.14 -6.01
CA LEU A 48 -7.00 -0.01 -4.96
C LEU A 48 -7.45 -0.63 -3.64
N TRP A 49 -8.70 -0.38 -3.24
CA TRP A 49 -9.28 -0.97 -2.04
C TRP A 49 -9.34 -2.49 -2.12
N HIS A 50 -9.83 -3.02 -3.25
CA HIS A 50 -9.91 -4.46 -3.47
C HIS A 50 -8.55 -5.15 -3.39
N ALA A 51 -7.51 -4.55 -3.97
CA ALA A 51 -6.15 -5.09 -3.92
C ALA A 51 -5.56 -5.07 -2.50
N LEU A 52 -5.84 -4.02 -1.71
CA LEU A 52 -5.46 -3.95 -0.29
C LEU A 52 -6.16 -5.05 0.54
N GLU A 53 -7.48 -5.20 0.37
CA GLU A 53 -8.26 -6.23 1.07
C GLU A 53 -7.76 -7.64 0.73
N THR A 54 -7.51 -7.91 -0.55
CA THR A 54 -6.98 -9.20 -1.03
C THR A 54 -5.60 -9.49 -0.42
N ALA A 55 -4.74 -8.48 -0.32
CA ALA A 55 -3.43 -8.64 0.31
C ALA A 55 -3.55 -8.90 1.83
N ALA A 56 -4.47 -8.22 2.52
CA ALA A 56 -4.72 -8.41 3.95
C ALA A 56 -5.20 -9.85 4.25
N LYS A 57 -6.21 -10.34 3.52
CA LYS A 57 -6.72 -11.72 3.66
C LYS A 57 -5.61 -12.77 3.48
N ARG A 58 -4.78 -12.60 2.46
CA ARG A 58 -3.62 -13.48 2.21
C ARG A 58 -2.55 -13.44 3.32
N LEU A 59 -2.45 -12.34 4.07
CA LEU A 59 -1.54 -12.25 5.21
C LEU A 59 -2.14 -12.96 6.43
N GLU A 60 -3.43 -12.81 6.68
CA GLU A 60 -4.14 -13.53 7.75
C GLU A 60 -4.01 -15.06 7.58
N GLU A 61 -4.23 -15.57 6.36
CA GLU A 61 -4.08 -16.98 6.02
C GLU A 61 -2.66 -17.54 6.24
N LYS A 62 -1.64 -16.69 6.22
CA LYS A 62 -0.23 -17.11 6.42
C LYS A 62 0.22 -17.09 7.88
N VAL A 63 -0.53 -16.39 8.72
CA VAL A 63 -0.24 -16.26 10.15
C VAL A 63 -0.98 -17.35 10.95
N ALA A 64 -2.06 -17.90 10.39
CA ALA A 64 -2.78 -19.08 10.88
C ALA A 64 -2.02 -20.39 10.61
#